data_AF-A0ABD3MB83-F1
#
_entry.id   AF-A0ABD3MB83-F1
#
_cell.length_a   1.000
_cell.length_b   1.000
_cell.length_c   1.000
_cell.angle_alpha   90.00
_cell.angle_beta   90.00
_cell.angle_gamma   90.00
#
_symmetry.space_group_name_H-M   'P 1'
#
loop_
_entity.id
_entity.type
_entity.pdbx_description
1 polymer ?
#
loop_
_entity_poly.entity_id
_entity_poly.type
_entity_poly.pdbx_seq_one_letter_code
_entity_poly.pdbx_strand_id
1 'polypeptide(L)'
;MASNFGELVLVVGDHFIPTRSHSIPPQFTRMLLPGKMQHVICTGNLGGYYYESEEYQRLKELVGGGSANVHCVAGEYDFLSSFPVASVANASSGTTAAIMSPSFPETKVIQLGQFRVGIIGGHQVVPHGELHALSMTRRKLNVDILVCGWKRQEGVVEFDGGYYIFPGSITGAYSASEPNSRPSFILLAVQNDKIVCYVYKLKENAEVDVSKTEFSKKHYIGI
;
A
#
# COMPACT_ATOMS: atom_id res chain seq x y z
N MET A 1 -3.80 -28.58 -12.39
CA MET A 1 -3.92 -27.61 -13.50
C MET A 1 -4.29 -26.26 -12.90
N ALA A 2 -3.31 -25.56 -12.30
CA ALA A 2 -3.52 -24.18 -11.85
C ALA A 2 -3.60 -23.31 -13.11
N SER A 3 -4.71 -22.61 -13.27
CA SER A 3 -4.99 -21.81 -14.46
C SER A 3 -4.01 -20.62 -14.56
N ASN A 4 -3.49 -20.40 -15.77
CA ASN A 4 -2.48 -19.43 -16.17
C ASN A 4 -2.89 -17.93 -16.03
N PHE A 5 -3.67 -17.55 -15.01
CA PHE A 5 -4.19 -16.17 -14.89
C PHE A 5 -3.22 -15.18 -14.23
N GLY A 6 -2.11 -15.65 -13.65
CA GLY A 6 -1.17 -14.80 -12.92
C GLY A 6 -1.63 -14.48 -11.50
N GLU A 7 -0.82 -13.72 -10.76
CA GLU A 7 -1.12 -13.24 -9.40
C GLU A 7 -1.88 -11.91 -9.47
N LEU A 8 -3.05 -11.83 -8.84
CA LEU A 8 -3.82 -10.61 -8.64
C LEU A 8 -3.43 -9.96 -7.32
N VAL A 9 -2.91 -8.73 -7.41
CA VAL A 9 -2.39 -7.97 -6.28
C VAL A 9 -3.14 -6.65 -6.15
N LEU A 10 -3.65 -6.38 -4.95
CA LEU A 10 -4.20 -5.07 -4.60
C LEU A 10 -3.09 -4.16 -4.09
N VAL A 11 -3.04 -2.92 -4.57
CA VAL A 11 -2.14 -1.88 -4.06
C VAL A 11 -2.98 -0.70 -3.58
N VAL A 12 -2.90 -0.40 -2.30
CA VAL A 12 -3.69 0.61 -1.59
C VAL A 12 -2.83 1.37 -0.58
N GLY A 13 -3.38 2.44 -0.02
CA GLY A 13 -2.71 3.27 0.97
C GLY A 13 -3.58 4.46 1.36
N ASP A 14 -3.09 5.24 2.32
CA ASP A 14 -3.66 6.56 2.65
C ASP A 14 -5.16 6.48 2.94
N HIS A 15 -5.56 5.57 3.83
CA HIS A 15 -6.97 5.38 4.21
C HIS A 15 -7.43 6.51 5.13
N PHE A 16 -6.61 6.83 6.13
CA PHE A 16 -6.87 7.85 7.15
C PHE A 16 -8.23 7.68 7.85
N ILE A 17 -8.63 6.44 8.10
CA ILE A 17 -9.87 6.13 8.82
C ILE A 17 -9.54 5.94 10.30
N PRO A 18 -10.22 6.61 11.25
CA PRO A 18 -11.38 7.49 11.09
C PRO A 18 -11.04 8.99 11.04
N THR A 19 -9.76 9.37 11.02
CA THR A 19 -9.33 10.74 11.34
C THR A 19 -9.57 11.76 10.23
N ARG A 20 -9.48 11.36 8.96
CA ARG A 20 -9.72 12.25 7.80
C ARG A 20 -10.78 11.73 6.85
N SER A 21 -11.10 10.44 6.91
CA SER A 21 -12.24 9.84 6.24
C SER A 21 -12.99 8.93 7.19
N HIS A 22 -14.29 8.77 6.93
CA HIS A 22 -15.16 7.89 7.71
C HIS A 22 -15.25 6.48 7.12
N SER A 23 -15.02 6.32 5.80
CA SER A 23 -15.13 5.01 5.14
C SER A 23 -14.45 4.99 3.76
N ILE A 24 -14.21 3.78 3.24
CA ILE A 24 -13.89 3.53 1.82
C ILE A 24 -15.17 3.71 0.99
N PRO A 25 -15.13 4.41 -0.16
CA PRO A 25 -16.30 4.58 -1.02
C PRO A 25 -17.03 3.27 -1.33
N PRO A 26 -18.38 3.26 -1.33
CA PRO A 26 -19.17 2.04 -1.58
C PRO A 26 -18.86 1.36 -2.91
N GLN A 27 -18.54 2.15 -3.94
CA GLN A 27 -18.15 1.66 -5.27
C GLN A 27 -16.94 0.73 -5.17
N PHE A 28 -15.91 1.13 -4.41
CA PHE A 28 -14.70 0.34 -4.22
C PHE A 28 -14.96 -0.87 -3.32
N THR A 29 -15.76 -0.69 -2.25
CA THR A 29 -16.14 -1.80 -1.37
C THR A 29 -16.84 -2.93 -2.10
N ARG A 30 -17.67 -2.62 -3.11
CA ARG A 30 -18.33 -3.64 -3.95
C ARG A 30 -17.36 -4.38 -4.88
N MET A 31 -16.21 -3.80 -5.18
CA MET A 31 -15.19 -4.39 -6.06
C MET A 31 -14.15 -5.21 -5.28
N LEU A 32 -13.85 -4.81 -4.05
CA LEU A 32 -12.87 -5.44 -3.18
C LEU A 32 -13.52 -6.55 -2.34
N LEU A 33 -13.84 -7.67 -2.99
CA LEU A 33 -14.49 -8.81 -2.35
C LEU A 33 -13.46 -9.70 -1.61
N PRO A 34 -13.84 -10.31 -0.45
CA PRO A 34 -12.97 -11.24 0.28
C PRO A 34 -12.48 -12.43 -0.55
N GLY A 35 -11.25 -12.87 -0.26
CA GLY A 35 -10.62 -14.05 -0.88
C GLY A 35 -10.34 -13.93 -2.38
N LYS A 36 -10.42 -12.74 -2.97
CA LYS A 36 -10.14 -12.52 -4.40
C LYS A 36 -8.69 -12.20 -4.70
N MET A 37 -7.95 -11.64 -3.74
CA MET A 37 -6.59 -11.17 -3.94
C MET A 37 -5.59 -12.25 -3.50
N GLN A 38 -4.49 -12.41 -4.25
CA GLN A 38 -3.37 -13.25 -3.81
C GLN A 38 -2.46 -12.48 -2.86
N HIS A 39 -2.27 -11.18 -3.10
CA HIS A 39 -1.54 -10.28 -2.23
C HIS A 39 -2.22 -8.93 -2.08
N VAL A 40 -1.99 -8.28 -0.94
CA VAL A 40 -2.34 -6.88 -0.69
C VAL A 40 -1.06 -6.14 -0.31
N ILE A 41 -0.77 -5.04 -0.99
CA ILE A 41 0.27 -4.08 -0.65
C ILE A 41 -0.41 -2.83 -0.10
N CYS A 42 -0.03 -2.42 1.11
CA CYS A 42 -0.51 -1.21 1.75
C CYS A 42 0.66 -0.27 2.05
N THR A 43 0.59 0.96 1.56
CA THR A 43 1.63 1.99 1.80
C THR A 43 1.47 2.73 3.13
N GLY A 44 0.64 2.20 4.04
CA GLY A 44 0.42 2.78 5.37
C GLY A 44 -0.74 3.77 5.40
N ASN A 45 -0.78 4.57 6.47
CA ASN A 45 -1.84 5.53 6.77
C ASN A 45 -3.22 4.86 6.87
N LEU A 46 -3.29 3.67 7.47
CA LEU A 46 -4.57 2.98 7.70
C LEU A 46 -5.46 3.75 8.68
N GLY A 47 -4.82 4.36 9.68
CA GLY A 47 -5.46 4.97 10.84
C GLY A 47 -5.84 3.97 11.95
N GLY A 48 -6.23 4.49 13.11
CA GLY A 48 -6.50 3.70 14.33
C GLY A 48 -5.24 3.19 15.05
N TYR A 49 -5.41 2.25 15.99
CA TYR A 49 -4.30 1.53 16.64
C TYR A 49 -3.88 0.33 15.77
N TYR A 50 -2.59 0.25 15.43
CA TYR A 50 -2.06 -0.63 14.38
C TYR A 50 -2.13 -2.13 14.71
N TYR A 51 -2.24 -2.96 13.68
CA TYR A 51 -2.56 -4.41 13.68
C TYR A 51 -3.95 -4.84 14.15
N GLU A 52 -4.66 -4.01 14.90
CA GLU A 52 -6.03 -4.28 15.35
C GLU A 52 -7.08 -3.37 14.70
N SER A 53 -6.66 -2.44 13.84
CA SER A 53 -7.59 -1.58 13.12
C SER A 53 -8.54 -2.40 12.24
N GLU A 54 -9.80 -1.97 12.18
CA GLU A 54 -10.83 -2.59 11.34
C GLU A 54 -10.38 -2.67 9.87
N GLU A 55 -9.68 -1.64 9.40
CA GLU A 55 -9.13 -1.59 8.04
C GLU A 55 -8.06 -2.67 7.83
N TYR A 56 -7.17 -2.92 8.79
CA TYR A 56 -6.19 -4.00 8.65
C TYR A 56 -6.87 -5.39 8.64
N GLN A 57 -7.92 -5.59 9.44
CA GLN A 57 -8.70 -6.83 9.39
C GLN A 57 -9.35 -7.02 8.04
N ARG A 58 -9.95 -5.95 7.50
CA ARG A 58 -10.52 -5.94 6.15
C ARG A 58 -9.49 -6.32 5.09
N LEU A 59 -8.26 -5.80 5.16
CA LEU A 59 -7.20 -6.17 4.21
C LEU A 59 -6.84 -7.66 4.28
N LYS A 60 -6.88 -8.28 5.46
CA LYS A 60 -6.67 -9.73 5.59
C LYS A 60 -7.80 -10.54 4.97
N GLU A 61 -9.04 -10.10 5.09
CA GLU A 61 -10.19 -10.79 4.47
C GLU A 61 -10.05 -10.84 2.94
N LEU A 62 -9.48 -9.82 2.32
CA LEU A 62 -9.23 -9.79 0.87
C LEU A 62 -8.30 -10.91 0.37
N VAL A 63 -7.41 -11.41 1.24
CA VAL A 63 -6.49 -12.53 0.94
C VAL A 63 -6.90 -13.84 1.62
N GLY A 64 -8.16 -13.98 2.06
CA GLY A 64 -8.69 -15.20 2.66
C GLY A 64 -8.50 -15.32 4.17
N GLY A 65 -8.25 -14.21 4.87
CA GLY A 65 -8.21 -14.11 6.33
C GLY A 65 -6.81 -14.23 6.95
N GLY A 66 -5.82 -14.72 6.20
CA GLY A 66 -4.43 -14.79 6.65
C GLY A 66 -3.67 -13.46 6.51
N SER A 67 -2.70 -13.20 7.38
CA SER A 67 -1.83 -12.01 7.29
C SER A 67 -0.60 -12.20 6.39
N ALA A 68 -0.24 -13.43 6.02
CA ALA A 68 1.00 -13.74 5.30
C ALA A 68 1.13 -12.99 3.97
N ASN A 69 -0.01 -12.71 3.33
CA ASN A 69 -0.08 -12.03 2.03
C ASN A 69 -0.52 -10.57 2.11
N VAL A 70 -0.57 -10.00 3.33
CA VAL A 70 -0.81 -8.58 3.56
C VAL A 70 0.53 -7.91 3.89
N HIS A 71 0.93 -6.99 3.01
CA HIS A 71 2.21 -6.32 3.07
C HIS A 71 2.01 -4.84 3.36
N CYS A 72 1.97 -4.50 4.65
CA CYS A 72 1.88 -3.12 5.11
C CYS A 72 3.26 -2.56 5.48
N VAL A 73 3.43 -1.27 5.25
CA VAL A 73 4.50 -0.45 5.83
C VAL A 73 3.90 0.67 6.68
N ALA A 74 4.72 1.27 7.54
CA ALA A 74 4.31 2.42 8.34
C ALA A 74 4.19 3.68 7.46
N GLY A 75 3.07 4.40 7.59
CA GLY A 75 2.95 5.78 7.16
C GLY A 75 3.56 6.75 8.20
N GLU A 76 3.70 8.02 7.83
CA GLU A 76 3.65 9.08 8.85
C GLU A 76 2.28 9.00 9.53
N TYR A 77 1.90 9.66 10.61
CA TYR A 77 0.63 9.37 11.32
C TYR A 77 0.40 7.93 11.81
N ASP A 78 1.17 6.91 11.40
CA ASP A 78 1.08 5.55 11.94
C ASP A 78 1.77 5.34 13.30
N PHE A 79 1.85 6.42 14.09
CA PHE A 79 2.65 6.53 15.30
C PHE A 79 1.92 6.18 16.60
N LEU A 80 0.58 6.04 16.59
CA LEU A 80 -0.25 5.96 17.80
C LEU A 80 -0.12 4.67 18.64
N SER A 81 0.64 3.66 18.18
CA SER A 81 0.95 2.46 18.98
C SER A 81 2.17 2.62 19.92
N SER A 82 2.85 3.77 19.88
CA SER A 82 4.02 4.01 20.76
C SER A 82 3.64 4.41 22.18
N PHE A 83 2.37 4.73 22.43
CA PHE A 83 1.89 4.91 23.79
C PHE A 83 1.51 3.55 24.34
N PRO A 84 2.13 3.10 25.45
CA PRO A 84 1.60 1.95 26.17
C PRO A 84 0.18 2.31 26.57
N VAL A 85 -0.80 1.66 25.94
CA VAL A 85 -2.11 1.53 26.57
C VAL A 85 -1.77 0.74 27.82
N ALA A 86 -1.72 1.43 28.96
CA ALA A 86 -1.79 0.75 30.23
C ALA A 86 -3.10 -0.05 30.15
N SER A 87 -3.00 -1.32 29.76
CA SER A 87 -4.05 -2.24 30.10
C SER A 87 -4.22 -2.03 31.59
N VAL A 88 -5.45 -1.70 32.00
CA VAL A 88 -5.85 -1.73 33.40
C VAL A 88 -5.90 -3.21 33.79
N ALA A 89 -4.79 -3.93 33.59
CA ALA A 89 -4.57 -5.28 34.01
C ALA A 89 -4.08 -5.16 35.44
N ASN A 90 -5.00 -5.46 36.37
CA ASN A 90 -4.80 -5.62 37.81
C ASN A 90 -3.36 -5.41 38.30
N ALA A 91 -3.16 -4.31 39.04
CA ALA A 91 -1.96 -3.98 39.77
C ALA A 91 -1.66 -4.97 40.92
N SER A 92 -1.42 -6.25 40.61
CA SER A 92 -1.05 -7.25 41.61
C SER A 92 0.17 -8.11 41.25
N SER A 93 0.87 -7.83 40.15
CA SER A 93 2.20 -8.39 39.90
C SER A 93 3.12 -7.34 39.27
N GLY A 94 4.11 -6.88 40.04
CA GLY A 94 5.03 -5.80 39.69
C GLY A 94 6.01 -6.14 38.56
N THR A 95 5.54 -6.19 37.33
CA THR A 95 6.36 -6.15 36.11
C THR A 95 5.52 -5.58 34.95
N THR A 96 5.44 -4.25 34.86
CA THR A 96 4.83 -3.58 33.71
C THR A 96 5.80 -3.57 32.54
N ALA A 97 5.97 -4.70 31.85
CA ALA A 97 6.47 -4.66 30.49
C ALA A 97 5.39 -3.97 29.66
N ALA A 98 5.64 -2.76 29.19
CA ALA A 98 4.83 -2.15 28.16
C ALA A 98 4.73 -3.15 27.01
N ILE A 99 3.55 -3.71 26.78
CA ILE A 99 3.29 -4.52 25.59
C ILE A 99 3.29 -3.52 24.43
N MET A 100 4.48 -3.27 23.85
CA MET A 100 4.58 -2.55 22.59
C MET A 100 3.95 -3.44 21.54
N SER A 101 2.76 -3.08 21.07
CA SER A 101 2.18 -3.68 19.88
C SER A 101 3.18 -3.54 18.72
N PRO A 102 3.38 -4.57 17.89
CA PRO A 102 4.32 -4.48 16.78
C PRO A 102 3.93 -3.30 15.88
N SER A 103 4.89 -2.47 15.49
CA SER A 103 4.67 -1.44 14.47
C SER A 103 4.87 -2.05 13.08
N PHE A 104 4.19 -1.50 12.07
CA PHE A 104 4.51 -1.85 10.69
C PHE A 104 5.97 -1.45 10.38
N PRO A 105 6.68 -2.22 9.54
CA PRO A 105 8.03 -1.85 9.14
C PRO A 105 8.01 -0.57 8.29
N GLU A 106 9.06 0.25 8.39
CA GLU A 106 9.22 1.46 7.54
C GLU A 106 9.32 1.13 6.04
N THR A 107 9.96 -0.01 5.74
CA THR A 107 10.18 -0.47 4.37
C THR A 107 10.01 -1.97 4.30
N LYS A 108 9.45 -2.48 3.20
CA LYS A 108 9.32 -3.92 2.96
C LYS A 108 9.68 -4.26 1.52
N VAL A 109 10.34 -5.40 1.31
CA VAL A 109 10.62 -5.92 -0.03
C VAL A 109 9.95 -7.28 -0.17
N ILE A 110 9.22 -7.45 -1.26
CA ILE A 110 8.54 -8.71 -1.61
C ILE A 110 8.89 -9.13 -3.03
N GLN A 111 8.59 -10.37 -3.36
CA GLN A 111 8.69 -10.91 -4.71
C GLN A 111 7.29 -11.07 -5.29
N LEU A 112 7.06 -10.57 -6.51
CA LEU A 112 5.83 -10.78 -7.28
C LEU A 112 6.20 -11.22 -8.69
N GLY A 113 5.85 -12.45 -9.09
CA GLY A 113 6.39 -13.06 -10.30
C GLY A 113 7.92 -12.96 -10.33
N GLN A 114 8.49 -12.36 -11.38
CA GLN A 114 9.93 -12.11 -11.50
C GLN A 114 10.38 -10.76 -10.93
N PHE A 115 9.47 -9.91 -10.44
CA PHE A 115 9.80 -8.58 -9.93
C PHE A 115 10.13 -8.58 -8.45
N ARG A 116 11.22 -7.92 -8.08
CA ARG A 116 11.47 -7.47 -6.71
C ARG A 116 10.74 -6.14 -6.51
N VAL A 117 9.86 -6.09 -5.51
CA VAL A 117 8.99 -4.95 -5.26
C VAL A 117 9.29 -4.38 -3.87
N GLY A 118 9.77 -3.14 -3.83
CA GLY A 118 9.93 -2.37 -2.60
C GLY A 118 8.67 -1.59 -2.27
N ILE A 119 8.35 -1.47 -0.99
CA ILE A 119 7.16 -0.76 -0.48
C ILE A 119 7.64 0.24 0.55
N ILE A 120 7.20 1.50 0.42
CA ILE A 120 7.48 2.59 1.36
C ILE A 120 6.24 3.49 1.54
N GLY A 121 6.17 4.18 2.67
CA GLY A 121 5.12 5.17 2.95
C GLY A 121 5.30 6.48 2.18
N GLY A 122 6.52 6.81 1.75
CA GLY A 122 6.85 7.98 0.93
C GLY A 122 7.32 9.19 1.72
N HIS A 123 6.89 9.34 2.98
CA HIS A 123 7.33 10.41 3.89
C HIS A 123 8.84 10.37 4.19
N GLN A 124 9.49 9.22 3.97
CA GLN A 124 10.93 9.05 4.18
C GLN A 124 11.79 9.67 3.06
N VAL A 125 11.19 10.11 1.94
CA VAL A 125 11.92 10.59 0.75
C VAL A 125 11.64 12.07 0.52
N VAL A 126 12.71 12.87 0.50
CA VAL A 126 12.65 14.33 0.34
C VAL A 126 13.55 14.76 -0.84
N PRO A 127 13.07 15.60 -1.78
CA PRO A 127 11.71 16.15 -1.86
C PRO A 127 10.65 15.07 -2.16
N HIS A 128 9.46 15.22 -1.56
CA HIS A 128 8.39 14.24 -1.70
C HIS A 128 7.97 14.05 -3.16
N GLY A 129 7.83 12.79 -3.59
CA GLY A 129 7.38 12.44 -4.95
C GLY A 129 8.38 12.76 -6.07
N GLU A 130 9.58 13.23 -5.74
CA GLU A 130 10.64 13.52 -6.72
C GLU A 130 11.30 12.20 -7.18
N LEU A 131 11.43 12.03 -8.50
CA LEU A 131 11.77 10.74 -9.10
C LEU A 131 13.26 10.40 -8.96
N HIS A 132 14.16 11.38 -8.96
CA HIS A 132 15.59 11.13 -8.68
C HIS A 132 15.79 10.69 -7.21
N ALA A 133 15.10 11.30 -6.26
CA ALA A 133 15.11 10.91 -4.85
C ALA A 133 14.55 9.49 -4.65
N LEU A 134 13.43 9.19 -5.30
CA LEU A 134 12.85 7.85 -5.29
C LEU A 134 13.74 6.81 -6.00
N SER A 135 14.48 7.19 -7.05
CA SER A 135 15.38 6.27 -7.74
C SER A 135 16.57 5.86 -6.88
N MET A 136 17.07 6.76 -6.01
CA MET A 136 18.06 6.42 -4.99
C MET A 136 17.53 5.37 -4.01
N THR A 137 16.29 5.54 -3.51
CA THR A 137 15.67 4.57 -2.59
C THR A 137 15.41 3.23 -3.28
N ARG A 138 14.92 3.23 -4.52
CA ARG A 138 14.71 2.01 -5.33
C ARG A 138 16.02 1.22 -5.50
N ARG A 139 17.11 1.92 -5.83
CA ARG A 139 18.45 1.31 -5.95
C ARG A 139 18.98 0.81 -4.61
N LYS A 140 18.81 1.59 -3.54
CA LYS A 140 19.21 1.21 -2.16
C LYS A 140 18.54 -0.11 -1.73
N LEU A 141 17.25 -0.27 -2.04
CA LEU A 141 16.51 -1.50 -1.76
C LEU A 141 16.77 -2.62 -2.78
N ASN A 142 17.45 -2.30 -3.89
CA ASN A 142 17.73 -3.21 -5.00
C ASN A 142 16.45 -3.86 -5.56
N VAL A 143 15.48 -3.02 -5.94
CA VAL A 143 14.16 -3.46 -6.43
C VAL A 143 13.89 -2.99 -7.85
N ASP A 144 13.11 -3.78 -8.58
CA ASP A 144 12.66 -3.48 -9.95
C ASP A 144 11.53 -2.44 -9.92
N ILE A 145 10.65 -2.55 -8.93
CA ILE A 145 9.47 -1.71 -8.72
C ILE A 145 9.53 -1.11 -7.32
N LEU A 146 9.28 0.20 -7.20
CA LEU A 146 9.04 0.86 -5.92
C LEU A 146 7.58 1.31 -5.83
N VAL A 147 6.82 0.69 -4.93
CA VAL A 147 5.49 1.15 -4.53
C VAL A 147 5.66 2.19 -3.43
N CYS A 148 5.11 3.38 -3.66
CA CYS A 148 5.27 4.53 -2.78
C CYS A 148 3.90 5.11 -2.46
N GLY A 149 3.60 5.26 -1.16
CA GLY A 149 2.52 6.11 -0.69
C GLY A 149 2.86 7.59 -0.87
N TRP A 150 2.01 8.49 -0.37
CA TRP A 150 2.18 9.94 -0.48
C TRP A 150 2.18 10.45 -1.94
N LYS A 151 1.31 11.42 -2.22
CA LYS A 151 0.84 11.56 -3.60
C LYS A 151 1.62 12.55 -4.49
N ARG A 152 2.05 12.00 -5.63
CA ARG A 152 2.05 12.54 -7.01
C ARG A 152 0.97 11.76 -7.79
N GLN A 153 0.52 12.21 -8.97
CA GLN A 153 -0.48 11.54 -9.83
C GLN A 153 -0.45 10.00 -9.76
N GLU A 154 -1.60 9.38 -9.45
CA GLU A 154 -1.72 7.92 -9.30
C GLU A 154 -1.42 7.16 -10.60
N GLY A 155 -0.85 5.96 -10.47
CA GLY A 155 -0.52 5.09 -11.59
C GLY A 155 0.92 4.62 -11.58
N VAL A 156 1.46 4.39 -12.79
CA VAL A 156 2.80 3.85 -12.99
C VAL A 156 3.66 4.88 -13.73
N VAL A 157 4.86 5.09 -13.22
CA VAL A 157 5.88 5.90 -13.89
C VAL A 157 7.10 5.02 -14.15
N GLU A 158 7.59 5.02 -15.38
CA GLU A 158 8.91 4.46 -15.68
C GLU A 158 9.95 5.56 -15.59
N PHE A 159 11.01 5.34 -14.81
CA PHE A 159 12.09 6.29 -14.66
C PHE A 159 13.40 5.62 -14.27
N ASP A 160 14.51 6.05 -14.89
CA ASP A 160 15.86 5.65 -14.50
C ASP A 160 16.03 4.11 -14.39
N GLY A 161 15.48 3.39 -15.39
CA GLY A 161 15.57 1.94 -15.52
C GLY A 161 14.70 1.12 -14.57
N GLY A 162 13.73 1.73 -13.88
CA GLY A 162 12.78 1.01 -13.01
C GLY A 162 11.37 1.61 -13.05
N TYR A 163 10.47 0.98 -12.30
CA TYR A 163 9.06 1.39 -12.24
C TYR A 163 8.70 1.90 -10.84
N TYR A 164 7.82 2.89 -10.80
CA TYR A 164 7.30 3.49 -9.58
C TYR A 164 5.78 3.43 -9.64
N ILE A 165 5.15 2.94 -8.57
CA ILE A 165 3.70 2.77 -8.49
C ILE A 165 3.17 3.62 -7.34
N PHE A 166 2.19 4.46 -7.66
CA PHE A 166 1.52 5.35 -6.71
C PHE A 166 0.03 5.00 -6.66
N PRO A 167 -0.47 4.32 -5.62
CA PRO A 167 -1.88 3.93 -5.53
C PRO A 167 -2.81 5.12 -5.25
N GLY A 168 -2.26 6.23 -4.73
CA GLY A 168 -3.04 7.34 -4.19
C GLY A 168 -3.72 6.98 -2.88
N SER A 169 -4.83 7.66 -2.58
CA SER A 169 -5.60 7.45 -1.35
C SER A 169 -6.88 6.70 -1.66
N ILE A 170 -7.10 5.54 -1.03
CA ILE A 170 -8.31 4.73 -1.24
C ILE A 170 -9.59 5.45 -0.80
N THR A 171 -9.48 6.42 0.11
CA THR A 171 -10.61 7.20 0.62
C THR A 171 -10.70 8.60 0.00
N GLY A 172 -9.66 9.06 -0.72
CA GLY A 172 -9.55 10.45 -1.16
C GLY A 172 -9.38 11.41 0.02
N ALA A 173 -8.81 10.95 1.13
CA ALA A 173 -8.59 11.77 2.31
C ALA A 173 -7.72 12.99 1.99
N TYR A 174 -8.04 14.11 2.64
CA TYR A 174 -7.30 15.36 2.51
C TYR A 174 -5.81 15.17 2.86
N SER A 175 -4.95 15.78 2.05
CA SER A 175 -3.54 16.02 2.35
C SER A 175 -3.20 17.48 2.03
N ALA A 176 -2.26 18.07 2.78
CA ALA A 176 -1.81 19.44 2.56
C ALA A 176 -1.20 19.65 1.15
N SER A 177 -0.62 18.61 0.57
CA SER A 177 -0.05 18.65 -0.79
C SER A 177 -1.09 18.48 -1.89
N GLU A 178 -2.22 17.85 -1.60
CA GLU A 178 -3.28 17.58 -2.59
C GLU A 178 -4.67 17.67 -1.93
N PRO A 179 -5.22 18.88 -1.78
CA PRO A 179 -6.49 19.11 -1.08
C PRO A 179 -7.69 18.40 -1.70
N ASN A 180 -7.67 18.24 -3.03
CA ASN A 180 -8.75 17.66 -3.82
C ASN A 180 -8.42 16.24 -4.31
N SER A 181 -7.76 15.47 -3.45
CA SER A 181 -7.43 14.06 -3.74
C SER A 181 -8.72 13.28 -3.97
N ARG A 182 -8.77 12.56 -5.09
CA ARG A 182 -9.90 11.68 -5.39
C ARG A 182 -9.58 10.25 -4.96
N PRO A 183 -10.56 9.49 -4.45
CA PRO A 183 -10.37 8.10 -4.09
C PRO A 183 -9.77 7.29 -5.23
N SER A 184 -8.71 6.53 -4.96
CA SER A 184 -8.07 5.66 -5.94
C SER A 184 -7.40 4.44 -5.33
N PHE A 185 -7.26 3.37 -6.12
CA PHE A 185 -6.42 2.22 -5.83
C PHE A 185 -5.95 1.55 -7.11
N ILE A 186 -5.05 0.58 -6.97
CA ILE A 186 -4.49 -0.15 -8.11
C ILE A 186 -4.71 -1.66 -7.96
N LEU A 187 -5.06 -2.33 -9.06
CA LEU A 187 -4.94 -3.78 -9.20
C LEU A 187 -3.80 -4.10 -10.17
N LEU A 188 -2.93 -5.01 -9.76
CA LEU A 188 -1.89 -5.56 -10.63
C LEU A 188 -2.26 -7.00 -10.97
N ALA A 189 -2.27 -7.32 -12.26
CA ALA A 189 -2.25 -8.70 -12.74
C ALA A 189 -0.81 -9.03 -13.15
N VAL A 190 -0.16 -9.87 -12.35
CA VAL A 190 1.26 -10.23 -12.50
C VAL A 190 1.34 -11.58 -13.21
N GLN A 191 1.99 -11.63 -14.36
CA GLN A 191 2.22 -12.84 -15.15
C GLN A 191 3.71 -12.96 -15.46
N ASN A 192 4.44 -13.74 -14.65
CA ASN A 192 5.89 -13.90 -14.76
C ASN A 192 6.64 -12.57 -14.73
N ASP A 193 7.14 -12.11 -15.88
CA ASP A 193 7.90 -10.89 -16.09
C ASP A 193 7.05 -9.74 -16.67
N LYS A 194 5.73 -9.90 -16.76
CA LYS A 194 4.78 -8.88 -17.22
C LYS A 194 3.81 -8.50 -16.12
N ILE A 195 3.52 -7.20 -16.00
CA ILE A 195 2.47 -6.67 -15.13
C ILE A 195 1.50 -5.83 -15.94
N VAL A 196 0.22 -6.08 -15.74
CA VAL A 196 -0.86 -5.21 -16.18
C VAL A 196 -1.38 -4.47 -14.95
N CYS A 197 -1.24 -3.14 -14.96
CA CYS A 197 -1.69 -2.24 -13.90
C CYS A 197 -3.03 -1.60 -14.29
N TYR A 198 -4.03 -1.78 -13.44
CA TYR A 198 -5.33 -1.14 -13.53
C TYR A 198 -5.47 -0.11 -12.41
N VAL A 199 -5.57 1.16 -12.77
CA VAL A 199 -5.77 2.25 -11.82
C VAL A 199 -7.25 2.58 -11.77
N TYR A 200 -7.85 2.44 -10.61
CA TYR A 200 -9.25 2.76 -10.36
C TYR A 200 -9.31 4.12 -9.67
N LYS A 201 -10.08 5.06 -10.20
CA LYS A 201 -10.24 6.40 -9.64
C LYS A 201 -11.71 6.78 -9.61
N LEU A 202 -12.19 7.27 -8.48
CA LEU A 202 -13.56 7.77 -8.36
C LEU A 202 -13.64 9.21 -8.90
N LYS A 203 -14.52 9.44 -9.87
CA LYS A 203 -14.84 10.77 -10.41
C LYS A 203 -15.84 11.49 -9.51
N GLU A 204 -15.98 12.80 -9.71
CA GLU A 204 -16.93 13.64 -8.96
C GLU A 204 -18.39 13.21 -9.13
N ASN A 205 -18.73 12.66 -10.29
CA ASN A 205 -20.06 12.12 -10.59
C ASN A 205 -20.30 10.71 -10.00
N ALA A 206 -19.44 10.26 -9.08
CA ALA A 206 -19.51 8.95 -8.43
C ALA A 206 -19.28 7.74 -9.36
N GLU A 207 -18.87 7.96 -10.61
CA GLU A 207 -18.45 6.92 -11.54
C GLU A 207 -16.99 6.51 -11.28
N VAL A 208 -16.69 5.23 -11.50
CA VAL A 208 -15.33 4.70 -11.39
C VAL A 208 -14.68 4.72 -12.77
N ASP A 209 -13.62 5.50 -12.88
CA ASP A 209 -12.73 5.51 -14.03
C ASP A 209 -11.66 4.43 -13.88
N VAL A 210 -11.33 3.75 -14.99
CA VAL A 210 -10.30 2.72 -14.99
C VAL A 210 -9.30 3.01 -16.11
N SER A 211 -8.05 3.24 -15.74
CA SER A 211 -6.95 3.34 -16.71
C SER A 211 -6.09 2.08 -16.64
N LYS A 212 -5.52 1.69 -17.79
CA LYS A 212 -4.74 0.47 -17.94
C LYS A 212 -3.35 0.81 -18.47
N THR A 213 -2.32 0.29 -17.80
CA THR A 213 -0.91 0.38 -18.24
C THR A 213 -0.29 -1.01 -18.18
N GLU A 214 0.55 -1.35 -19.15
CA GLU A 214 1.29 -2.62 -19.18
C GLU A 214 2.78 -2.37 -19.21
N PHE A 215 3.54 -3.17 -18.46
CA PHE A 215 5.00 -3.10 -18.47
C PHE A 215 5.62 -4.47 -18.16
N SER A 216 6.88 -4.64 -18.58
CA SER A 216 7.62 -5.90 -18.42
C SER A 216 8.99 -5.67 -17.78
N LYS A 217 9.52 -6.71 -17.14
CA LYS A 217 10.81 -6.68 -16.48
C LYS A 217 11.91 -6.46 -17.51
N LYS A 218 12.68 -5.38 -17.33
CA LYS A 218 13.83 -5.11 -18.18
C LYS A 218 14.96 -6.05 -17.79
N HIS A 219 15.45 -6.82 -18.77
CA HIS A 219 16.65 -7.61 -18.61
C HIS A 219 17.82 -6.74 -19.05
N TYR A 220 18.65 -6.31 -18.10
CA TYR A 220 19.91 -5.68 -18.45
C TYR A 220 20.86 -6.77 -18.94
N ILE A 221 21.15 -6.76 -20.23
CA ILE A 221 22.28 -7.51 -20.79
C ILE A 221 23.52 -6.74 -20.32
N GLY A 222 24.24 -7.29 -19.34
CA GLY A 222 25.52 -6.74 -18.91
C GLY A 222 26.46 -6.66 -20.11
N ILE A 223 27.00 -5.48 -20.36
CA ILE A 223 28.15 -5.27 -21.26
C ILE A 223 29.42 -5.57 -20.48
#